data_AF-A0A530QK93-F1
#
_entry.id   AF-A0A530QK93-F1
#
_cell.length_a   1.000
_cell.length_b   1.000
_cell.length_c   1.000
_cell.angle_alpha   90.00
_cell.angle_beta   90.00
_cell.angle_gamma   90.00
#
_symmetry.space_group_name_H-M   'P 1'
#
loop_
_entity.id
_entity.type
_entity.pdbx_description
1 polymer ?
#
loop_
_entity_poly.entity_id
_entity_poly.type
_entity_poly.pdbx_seq_one_letter_code
_entity_poly.pdbx_strand_id
1 'polypeptide(L)'
;GDDRVQVPPDKPSYTLRRVWLTEEEYQGYYLGFANEGLWPLCHIAFTRPIFRESDWDAYEAVNRKFADTVVAEARNERPIVLVQDYHFALLPRMIRERLPEAIVITFWHIPWPNSEVYSICPWRERILDGLLGSSIIGFHTQ
;
A
#
# COMPACT_ATOMS: atom_id res chain seq x y z
N GLY A 1 -15.83 -17.85 8.00
CA GLY A 1 -15.98 -17.07 9.25
C GLY A 1 -16.07 -15.61 8.86
N ASP A 2 -16.94 -14.84 9.51
CA ASP A 2 -17.26 -13.47 9.10
C ASP A 2 -16.01 -12.57 9.10
N ASP A 3 -15.67 -12.06 7.93
CA ASP A 3 -14.51 -11.19 7.68
C ASP A 3 -14.85 -9.71 7.85
N ARG A 4 -16.09 -9.42 8.27
CA ARG A 4 -16.57 -8.09 8.62
C ARG A 4 -16.81 -7.98 10.13
N VAL A 5 -16.46 -6.82 10.68
CA VAL A 5 -16.72 -6.49 12.08
C VAL A 5 -17.31 -5.11 12.18
N GLN A 6 -18.44 -5.00 12.87
CA GLN A 6 -19.02 -3.71 13.23
C GLN A 6 -18.30 -3.12 14.44
N VAL A 7 -17.91 -1.85 14.37
CA VAL A 7 -17.10 -1.18 15.40
C VAL A 7 -17.68 0.21 15.72
N PRO A 8 -17.69 0.63 17.01
CA PRO A 8 -17.45 -0.21 18.20
C PRO A 8 -18.59 -1.25 18.38
N PRO A 9 -18.32 -2.42 19.00
CA PRO A 9 -19.30 -3.50 19.11
C PRO A 9 -20.64 -3.09 19.75
N ASP A 10 -20.59 -2.23 20.77
CA ASP A 10 -21.78 -1.81 21.53
C ASP A 10 -22.62 -0.76 20.80
N LYS A 11 -22.02 -0.05 19.83
CA LYS A 11 -22.69 0.99 19.03
C LYS A 11 -22.01 1.12 17.66
N PRO A 12 -22.27 0.19 16.72
CA PRO A 12 -21.69 0.20 15.40
C PRO A 12 -21.76 1.55 14.69
N SER A 13 -20.61 2.10 14.29
CA SER A 13 -20.51 3.33 13.51
C SER A 13 -19.79 3.14 12.17
N TYR A 14 -18.92 2.13 12.06
CA TYR A 14 -18.29 1.72 10.81
C TYR A 14 -18.02 0.21 10.80
N THR A 15 -17.72 -0.30 9.62
CA THR A 15 -17.40 -1.70 9.39
C THR A 15 -15.92 -1.85 9.08
N LEU A 16 -15.23 -2.72 9.81
CA LEU A 16 -13.90 -3.18 9.45
C LEU A 16 -14.03 -4.39 8.53
N ARG A 17 -13.29 -4.37 7.43
CA ARG A 17 -13.11 -5.49 6.51
C ARG A 17 -11.70 -6.06 6.73
N ARG A 18 -11.61 -7.31 7.17
CA ARG A 18 -10.32 -7.99 7.34
C ARG A 18 -9.84 -8.56 6.01
N VAL A 19 -8.57 -8.36 5.71
CA VAL A 19 -7.86 -9.01 4.61
C VAL A 19 -6.84 -9.95 5.23
N TRP A 20 -7.05 -11.25 5.06
CA TRP A 20 -6.17 -12.27 5.60
C TRP A 20 -4.94 -12.42 4.73
N LEU A 21 -3.76 -12.51 5.33
CA LEU A 21 -2.52 -12.86 4.66
C LEU A 21 -2.13 -14.29 4.99
N THR A 22 -1.59 -15.02 4.01
CA THR A 22 -0.88 -16.27 4.29
C THR A 22 0.45 -15.98 4.96
N GLU A 23 1.10 -17.00 5.51
CA GLU A 23 2.43 -16.83 6.10
C GLU A 23 3.44 -16.37 5.04
N GLU A 24 3.38 -16.93 3.83
CA GLU A 24 4.27 -16.56 2.72
C GLU A 24 4.04 -15.11 2.28
N GLU A 25 2.78 -14.66 2.19
CA GLU A 25 2.45 -13.26 1.94
C GLU A 25 3.01 -12.37 3.05
N TYR A 26 2.80 -12.72 4.32
CA TYR A 26 3.33 -11.95 5.45
C TYR A 26 4.86 -11.83 5.41
N GLN A 27 5.57 -12.95 5.18
CA GLN A 27 7.02 -12.97 5.08
C GLN A 27 7.53 -12.13 3.90
N GLY A 28 6.98 -12.32 2.69
CA GLY A 28 7.47 -11.64 1.49
C GLY A 28 7.07 -10.16 1.41
N TYR A 29 5.81 -9.84 1.67
CA TYR A 29 5.30 -8.47 1.58
C TYR A 29 5.68 -7.62 2.79
N TYR A 30 5.40 -8.10 4.01
CA TYR A 30 5.52 -7.28 5.20
C TYR A 30 6.95 -7.29 5.73
N LEU A 31 7.51 -8.46 6.02
CA LEU A 31 8.88 -8.54 6.55
C LEU A 31 9.91 -8.24 5.46
N GLY A 32 9.78 -8.83 4.27
CA GLY A 32 10.68 -8.66 3.14
C GLY A 32 10.58 -7.27 2.50
N PHE A 33 9.72 -7.11 1.49
CA PHE A 33 9.76 -5.93 0.63
C PHE A 33 9.51 -4.63 1.39
N ALA A 34 8.50 -4.60 2.27
CA ALA A 34 8.18 -3.41 3.03
C ALA A 34 9.25 -3.09 4.08
N ASN A 35 9.57 -4.02 4.99
CA ASN A 35 10.43 -3.70 6.15
C ASN A 35 11.93 -3.94 5.94
N GLU A 36 12.37 -4.93 5.14
CA GLU A 36 13.79 -5.11 4.78
C GLU A 36 14.20 -4.28 3.54
N GLY A 37 13.24 -3.94 2.67
CA GLY A 37 13.47 -3.18 1.44
C GLY A 37 13.15 -1.68 1.57
N LEU A 38 11.87 -1.34 1.56
CA LEU A 38 11.39 0.05 1.51
C LEU A 38 11.71 0.85 2.76
N TRP A 39 11.52 0.28 3.95
CA TRP A 39 11.77 0.99 5.20
C TRP A 39 13.21 1.52 5.27
N PRO A 40 14.28 0.69 5.12
CA PRO A 40 15.65 1.17 5.20
C PRO A 40 16.04 2.08 4.04
N LEU A 41 15.48 1.85 2.84
CA LEU A 41 15.65 2.73 1.69
C LEU A 41 15.18 4.15 2.02
N CYS A 42 13.99 4.29 2.59
CA CYS A 42 13.35 5.57 2.90
C CYS A 42 13.99 6.30 4.09
N HIS A 43 14.51 5.56 5.07
CA HIS A 43 15.14 6.14 6.26
C HIS A 43 16.62 6.45 6.09
N ILE A 44 17.23 6.14 4.94
CA ILE A 44 18.69 6.21 4.73
C ILE A 44 19.39 5.49 5.90
N ALA A 45 18.87 4.32 6.24
CA ALA A 45 19.33 3.59 7.41
C ALA A 45 20.77 3.10 7.21
N PHE A 46 21.49 2.90 8.32
CA PHE A 46 22.81 2.26 8.27
C PHE A 46 22.77 0.85 7.67
N THR A 47 21.60 0.19 7.74
CA THR A 47 21.36 -1.11 7.13
C THR A 47 21.00 -0.95 5.67
N ARG A 48 21.74 -1.64 4.80
CA ARG A 48 21.48 -1.64 3.34
C ARG A 48 20.12 -2.29 3.05
N PRO A 49 19.26 -1.68 2.22
CA PRO A 49 17.99 -2.28 1.83
C PRO A 49 18.21 -3.60 1.08
N ILE A 50 17.36 -4.59 1.36
CA ILE A 50 17.38 -5.90 0.72
C ILE A 50 16.18 -6.02 -0.21
N PHE A 51 16.45 -6.34 -1.47
CA PHE A 51 15.44 -6.50 -2.51
C PHE A 51 15.56 -7.88 -3.14
N ARG A 52 14.52 -8.70 -2.97
CA ARG A 52 14.39 -10.02 -3.60
C ARG A 52 13.17 -10.01 -4.51
N GLU A 53 13.28 -10.68 -5.65
CA GLU A 53 12.18 -10.77 -6.62
C GLU A 53 10.94 -11.44 -6.01
N SER A 54 11.14 -12.50 -5.22
CA SER A 54 10.06 -13.16 -4.47
C SER A 54 9.31 -12.22 -3.52
N ASP A 55 10.02 -11.30 -2.87
CA ASP A 55 9.43 -10.35 -1.93
C ASP A 55 8.61 -9.30 -2.68
N TRP A 56 9.10 -8.87 -3.85
CA TRP A 56 8.35 -8.00 -4.76
C TRP A 56 7.07 -8.67 -5.27
N ASP A 57 7.14 -9.92 -5.70
CA ASP A 57 5.97 -10.65 -6.20
C ASP A 57 4.89 -10.78 -5.10
N ALA A 58 5.31 -11.09 -3.86
CA ALA A 58 4.43 -11.07 -2.70
C ALA A 58 3.86 -9.67 -2.44
N TYR A 59 4.70 -8.62 -2.56
CA TYR A 59 4.28 -7.24 -2.35
C TYR A 59 3.22 -6.79 -3.35
N GLU A 60 3.40 -7.13 -4.62
CA GLU A 60 2.43 -6.85 -5.68
C GLU A 60 1.14 -7.66 -5.49
N ALA A 61 1.25 -8.95 -5.14
CA ALA A 61 0.10 -9.81 -4.89
C ALA A 61 -0.77 -9.29 -3.73
N VAL A 62 -0.14 -8.89 -2.62
CA VAL A 62 -0.86 -8.31 -1.47
C VAL A 62 -1.49 -6.97 -1.82
N ASN A 63 -0.79 -6.07 -2.53
CA ASN A 63 -1.39 -4.82 -3.01
C ASN A 63 -2.62 -5.08 -3.89
N ARG A 64 -2.56 -6.09 -4.77
CA ARG A 64 -3.68 -6.49 -5.62
C ARG A 64 -4.87 -7.01 -4.82
N LYS A 65 -4.62 -7.86 -3.83
CA LYS A 65 -5.63 -8.40 -2.90
C LYS A 65 -6.35 -7.31 -2.12
N PHE A 66 -5.61 -6.30 -1.66
CA PHE A 66 -6.20 -5.12 -1.01
C PHE A 66 -7.01 -4.28 -1.99
N ALA A 67 -6.52 -4.10 -3.21
CA ALA A 67 -7.25 -3.38 -4.25
C ALA A 67 -8.58 -4.07 -4.58
N ASP A 68 -8.58 -5.40 -4.74
CA ASP A 68 -9.78 -6.18 -5.02
C ASP A 68 -10.80 -6.03 -3.88
N THR A 69 -10.31 -6.02 -2.64
CA THR A 69 -11.14 -5.81 -1.45
C THR A 69 -11.74 -4.41 -1.42
N VAL A 70 -10.95 -3.36 -1.69
CA VAL A 70 -11.45 -1.97 -1.72
C VAL A 70 -12.51 -1.81 -2.81
N VAL A 71 -12.29 -2.39 -3.99
CA VAL A 71 -13.26 -2.34 -5.10
C VAL A 71 -14.56 -3.04 -4.72
N ALA A 72 -14.49 -4.20 -4.05
CA ALA A 72 -15.68 -4.91 -3.59
C ALA A 72 -16.48 -4.17 -2.50
N GLU A 73 -15.82 -3.32 -1.70
CA GLU A 73 -16.46 -2.51 -0.64
C GLU A 73 -16.93 -1.13 -1.12
N ALA A 74 -16.61 -0.74 -2.36
CA ALA A 74 -17.03 0.54 -2.92
C ALA A 74 -18.57 0.59 -3.04
N ARG A 75 -19.18 1.63 -2.47
CA ARG A 75 -20.64 1.79 -2.41
C ARG A 75 -21.23 2.64 -3.54
N ASN A 76 -20.37 3.26 -4.34
CA ASN A 76 -20.73 4.09 -5.48
C ASN A 76 -19.54 4.18 -6.44
N GLU A 77 -19.74 4.82 -7.58
CA GLU A 77 -18.73 4.93 -8.66
C GLU A 77 -17.58 5.89 -8.32
N ARG A 78 -17.81 6.85 -7.41
CA ARG A 78 -16.85 7.89 -7.01
C ARG A 78 -16.54 7.83 -5.50
N PRO A 79 -16.04 6.69 -4.97
CA PRO A 79 -15.73 6.57 -3.56
C PRO A 79 -14.51 7.43 -3.22
N ILE A 80 -14.43 7.87 -1.96
CA ILE A 80 -13.20 8.44 -1.41
C ILE A 80 -12.44 7.31 -0.74
N VAL A 81 -11.21 7.06 -1.21
CA VAL A 81 -10.33 6.03 -0.66
C VAL A 81 -9.06 6.69 -0.12
N LEU A 82 -8.77 6.46 1.15
CA LEU A 82 -7.57 6.94 1.80
C LEU A 82 -6.60 5.76 2.01
N VAL A 83 -5.57 5.69 1.17
CA VAL A 83 -4.49 4.70 1.23
C VAL A 83 -3.43 5.20 2.21
N GLN A 84 -3.03 4.32 3.13
CA GLN A 84 -2.11 4.66 4.20
C GLN A 84 -0.78 3.92 4.03
N ASP A 85 0.27 4.71 3.85
CA ASP A 85 1.67 4.34 4.02
C ASP A 85 2.33 3.43 2.96
N TYR A 86 3.65 3.28 3.09
CA TYR A 86 4.55 2.65 2.12
C TYR A 86 4.27 1.18 1.81
N HIS A 87 3.50 0.50 2.66
CA HIS A 87 3.08 -0.88 2.40
C HIS A 87 2.17 -0.98 1.16
N PHE A 88 1.46 0.09 0.82
CA PHE A 88 0.45 0.10 -0.24
C PHE A 88 0.79 1.03 -1.39
N ALA A 89 2.06 1.07 -1.82
CA ALA A 89 2.49 2.00 -2.85
C ALA A 89 1.90 1.70 -4.24
N LEU A 90 1.48 0.46 -4.52
CA LEU A 90 0.88 0.06 -5.81
C LEU A 90 -0.64 0.13 -5.81
N LEU A 91 -1.24 0.09 -4.62
CA LEU A 91 -2.68 0.09 -4.39
C LEU A 91 -3.42 1.23 -5.12
N PRO A 92 -2.91 2.49 -5.19
CA PRO A 92 -3.66 3.56 -5.82
C PRO A 92 -3.88 3.38 -7.32
N ARG A 93 -2.83 3.03 -8.08
CA ARG A 93 -2.94 2.69 -9.51
C ARG A 93 -3.91 1.54 -9.72
N MET A 94 -3.74 0.48 -8.92
CA MET A 94 -4.57 -0.70 -8.96
C MET A 94 -6.07 -0.39 -8.72
N ILE A 95 -6.39 0.49 -7.77
CA ILE A 95 -7.77 0.97 -7.55
C ILE A 95 -8.24 1.80 -8.74
N ARG A 96 -7.44 2.76 -9.22
CA ARG A 96 -7.79 3.66 -10.33
C ARG A 96 -8.19 2.91 -11.60
N GLU A 97 -7.51 1.82 -11.91
CA GLU A 97 -7.81 0.98 -13.08
C GLU A 97 -9.21 0.36 -13.04
N ARG A 98 -9.74 0.10 -11.83
CA ARG A 98 -11.06 -0.54 -11.63
C ARG A 98 -12.16 0.43 -11.22
N LEU A 99 -11.79 1.53 -10.57
CA LEU A 99 -12.68 2.62 -10.16
C LEU A 99 -12.10 3.95 -10.68
N PRO A 100 -12.25 4.24 -11.99
CA PRO A 100 -11.63 5.40 -12.63
C PRO A 100 -12.04 6.74 -12.01
N GLU A 101 -13.25 6.83 -11.46
CA GLU A 101 -13.81 8.04 -10.86
C GLU A 101 -13.48 8.20 -9.36
N ALA A 102 -12.85 7.20 -8.72
CA ALA A 102 -12.54 7.26 -7.29
C ALA A 102 -11.63 8.44 -6.93
N ILE A 103 -11.86 9.07 -5.78
CA ILE A 103 -10.91 10.04 -5.23
C ILE A 103 -9.95 9.24 -4.34
N VAL A 104 -8.77 8.93 -4.87
CA VAL A 104 -7.74 8.17 -4.14
C VAL A 104 -6.73 9.13 -3.55
N ILE A 105 -6.61 9.12 -2.23
CA ILE A 105 -5.66 9.93 -1.48
C ILE A 105 -4.64 8.98 -0.87
N THR A 106 -3.36 9.20 -1.11
CA THR A 106 -2.28 8.48 -0.43
C THR A 106 -1.60 9.40 0.54
N PHE A 107 -1.38 8.92 1.77
CA PHE A 107 -0.49 9.60 2.71
C PHE A 107 0.69 8.69 3.04
N TRP A 108 1.90 9.20 2.81
CA TRP A 108 3.17 8.50 3.04
C TRP A 108 3.76 8.96 4.38
N HIS A 109 3.79 8.07 5.37
CA HIS A 109 4.07 8.44 6.77
C HIS A 109 5.56 8.41 7.12
N ILE A 110 6.36 7.67 6.35
CA ILE A 110 7.81 7.62 6.56
C ILE A 110 8.50 8.71 5.72
N PRO A 111 9.80 9.00 5.94
CA PRO A 111 10.52 9.92 5.06
C PRO A 111 10.49 9.45 3.60
N TRP A 112 10.51 10.40 2.65
CA TRP A 112 10.72 10.09 1.24
C TRP A 112 12.22 10.16 0.92
N PRO A 113 12.83 9.14 0.29
CA PRO A 113 14.24 9.15 -0.01
C PRO A 113 14.57 10.15 -1.11
N ASN A 114 15.80 10.68 -1.11
CA ASN A 114 16.30 11.45 -2.25
C ASN A 114 16.46 10.54 -3.49
N SER A 115 16.60 11.14 -4.67
CA SER A 115 16.63 10.41 -5.95
C SER A 115 17.79 9.42 -6.07
N GLU A 116 18.95 9.74 -5.51
CA GLU A 116 20.13 8.86 -5.51
C GLU A 116 19.86 7.59 -4.71
N VAL A 117 19.37 7.72 -3.47
CA VAL A 117 19.02 6.56 -2.64
C VAL A 117 17.86 5.78 -3.26
N TYR A 118 16.83 6.48 -3.76
CA TYR A 118 15.68 5.82 -4.38
C TYR A 118 16.05 4.98 -5.61
N SER A 119 17.10 5.36 -6.34
CA SER A 119 17.59 4.64 -7.52
C SER A 119 18.03 3.20 -7.22
N ILE A 120 18.34 2.88 -5.95
CA ILE A 120 18.73 1.54 -5.48
C ILE A 120 17.58 0.55 -5.64
N CYS A 121 16.31 0.99 -5.56
CA CYS A 121 15.17 0.10 -5.70
C CYS A 121 15.00 -0.35 -7.17
N PRO A 122 15.02 -1.67 -7.46
CA PRO A 122 14.85 -2.17 -8.83
C PRO A 122 13.47 -1.82 -9.43
N TRP A 123 12.44 -1.73 -8.59
CA TRP A 123 11.05 -1.47 -8.99
C TRP A 123 10.59 -0.04 -8.78
N ARG A 124 11.52 0.91 -8.65
CA ARG A 124 11.25 2.34 -8.43
C ARG A 124 10.19 2.93 -9.38
N GLU A 125 10.23 2.57 -10.66
CA GLU A 125 9.27 3.09 -11.66
C GLU A 125 7.86 2.53 -11.43
N ARG A 126 7.75 1.26 -11.05
CA ARG A 126 6.47 0.61 -10.71
C ARG A 126 5.86 1.22 -9.46
N ILE A 127 6.69 1.52 -8.46
CA ILE A 127 6.25 2.18 -7.22
C ILE A 127 5.77 3.61 -7.51
N LEU A 128 6.53 4.39 -8.29
CA LEU A 128 6.11 5.73 -8.70
C LEU A 128 4.80 5.69 -9.48
N ASP A 129 4.67 4.80 -10.47
CA ASP A 129 3.42 4.65 -11.22
C ASP A 129 2.25 4.25 -10.31
N GLY A 130 2.51 3.36 -9.35
CA GLY A 130 1.59 2.97 -8.30
C GLY A 130 1.02 4.16 -7.54
N LEU A 131 1.91 5.02 -7.02
CA LEU A 131 1.56 6.23 -6.29
C LEU A 131 0.86 7.27 -7.18
N LEU A 132 1.25 7.38 -8.45
CA LEU A 132 0.62 8.27 -9.44
C LEU A 132 -0.80 7.85 -9.84
N GLY A 133 -1.30 6.72 -9.36
CA GLY A 133 -2.74 6.41 -9.39
C GLY A 133 -3.59 7.28 -8.45
N SER A 134 -2.95 7.94 -7.48
CA SER A 134 -3.61 8.83 -6.54
C SER A 134 -4.02 10.17 -7.16
N SER A 135 -5.16 10.68 -6.72
CA SER A 135 -5.57 12.07 -6.97
C SER A 135 -4.75 13.05 -6.13
N ILE A 136 -4.36 12.65 -4.92
CA ILE A 136 -3.57 13.46 -3.98
C ILE A 136 -2.54 12.54 -3.32
N ILE A 137 -1.29 12.99 -3.25
CA ILE A 137 -0.23 12.33 -2.49
C ILE A 137 0.27 13.33 -1.43
N GLY A 138 0.18 12.94 -0.16
CA GLY A 138 0.65 13.71 0.98
C GLY A 138 1.91 13.11 1.60
N PHE A 139 2.79 13.99 2.08
CA PHE A 139 4.00 13.68 2.83
C PHE A 139 4.07 14.58 4.07
N HIS A 140 4.87 14.22 5.07
CA HIS A 140 5.02 15.03 6.29
C HIS A 140 5.73 16.37 6.08
N THR A 141 6.70 16.43 5.17
CA THR A 141 7.60 17.58 5.00
C THR A 141 7.65 18.03 3.55
N GLN A 142 7.96 19.30 3.35
CA GLN A 142 8.26 19.89 2.03
C GLN A 142 9.70 19.62 1.60
#